data_AF-A0A7X3WI86-F1
#
_entry.id   AF-A0A7X3WI86-F1
#
_cell.length_a   1.000
_cell.length_b   1.000
_cell.length_c   1.000
_cell.angle_alpha   90.00
_cell.angle_beta   90.00
_cell.angle_gamma   90.00
#
_symmetry.space_group_name_H-M   'P 1'
#
loop_
_entity.id
_entity.type
_entity.pdbx_description
1 polymer ?
#
loop_
_entity_poly.entity_id
_entity_poly.type
_entity_poly.pdbx_seq_one_letter_code
_entity_poly.pdbx_strand_id
1 'polypeptide(L)'
;MTIKEKISDHTAEPILLAMIDEYSRLPEQKHNRYWELRVKCDEASLTYEENQEYELLIQEWEARNVERVQALIALAKKRGTTLRGVMAQLGIKGT
;
A
#
# COMPACT_ATOMS: atom_id res chain seq x y z
N MET A 1 13.41 5.00 12.83
CA MET A 1 12.12 5.50 13.33
C MET A 1 11.11 4.40 13.07
N THR A 2 10.55 3.80 14.12
CA THR A 2 9.84 2.52 14.03
C THR A 2 8.33 2.77 14.05
N ILE A 3 7.57 1.97 13.32
CA ILE A 3 6.15 2.12 12.94
C ILE A 3 5.19 2.56 14.07
N LYS A 4 5.43 2.14 15.32
CA LYS A 4 4.64 2.59 16.49
C LYS A 4 4.69 4.11 16.74
N GLU A 5 5.69 4.81 16.22
CA GLU A 5 5.84 6.26 16.39
C GLU A 5 5.00 7.07 15.39
N LYS A 6 4.54 6.49 14.27
CA LYS A 6 3.94 7.23 13.15
C LYS A 6 2.41 7.35 13.22
N ILE A 7 1.74 6.33 13.79
CA ILE A 7 0.29 6.32 14.00
C ILE A 7 0.01 6.09 15.47
N SER A 8 -0.37 7.17 16.18
CA SER A 8 -0.86 7.13 17.55
C SER A 8 -2.36 7.36 17.58
N ASP A 9 -2.99 7.17 18.75
CA ASP A 9 -4.41 7.50 18.96
C ASP A 9 -4.72 8.99 18.69
N HIS A 10 -3.69 9.85 18.63
CA HIS A 10 -3.81 11.28 18.36
C HIS A 10 -3.47 11.66 16.91
N THR A 11 -3.13 10.71 16.04
CA THR A 11 -2.83 11.03 14.64
C THR A 11 -4.07 11.65 13.98
N ALA A 12 -3.89 12.85 13.43
CA ALA A 12 -4.98 13.59 12.82
C ALA A 12 -5.52 12.86 11.58
N GLU A 13 -6.83 12.93 11.37
CA GLU A 13 -7.49 12.25 10.25
C GLU A 13 -6.93 12.63 8.87
N PRO A 14 -6.61 13.90 8.56
CA PRO A 14 -5.98 14.25 7.29
C PRO A 14 -4.63 13.54 7.06
N ILE A 15 -3.87 13.28 8.13
CA ILE A 15 -2.60 12.55 8.04
C ILE A 15 -2.87 11.09 7.70
N LEU A 16 -3.87 10.46 8.33
CA LEU A 16 -4.26 9.09 8.03
C LEU A 16 -4.71 8.96 6.57
N LEU A 17 -5.51 9.90 6.06
CA LEU A 17 -5.95 9.91 4.66
C LEU A 17 -4.77 10.06 3.69
N ALA A 18 -3.83 10.98 3.98
CA ALA A 18 -2.62 11.13 3.18
C ALA A 18 -1.75 9.86 3.18
N MET A 19 -1.62 9.18 4.32
CA MET A 19 -0.92 7.89 4.40
C MET A 19 -1.62 6.80 3.58
N ILE A 20 -2.96 6.71 3.65
CA ILE A 20 -3.72 5.73 2.88
C ILE A 20 -3.51 5.90 1.38
N ASP A 21 -3.46 7.15 0.91
CA ASP A 21 -3.21 7.49 -0.49
C ASP A 21 -1.76 7.20 -0.89
N GLU A 22 -0.79 7.71 -0.12
CA GLU A 22 0.65 7.51 -0.34
C GLU A 22 1.00 6.01 -0.43
N TYR A 23 0.49 5.20 0.49
CA TYR A 23 0.78 3.78 0.55
C TYR A 23 -0.14 2.91 -0.32
N SER A 24 -1.03 3.51 -1.13
CA SER A 24 -1.90 2.76 -2.05
C SER A 24 -1.16 2.13 -3.23
N ARG A 25 0.01 2.67 -3.57
CA ARG A 25 0.83 2.26 -4.71
C ARG A 25 2.32 2.42 -4.40
N LEU A 26 3.15 1.80 -5.24
CA LEU A 26 4.57 2.10 -5.28
C LEU A 26 4.80 3.56 -5.74
N PRO A 27 5.95 4.17 -5.38
CA PRO A 27 6.39 5.42 -5.99
C PRO A 27 6.36 5.33 -7.53
N GLU A 28 6.02 6.42 -8.21
CA GLU A 28 5.67 6.43 -9.64
C GLU A 28 6.65 5.64 -10.54
N GLN A 29 7.95 5.89 -10.40
CA GLN A 29 8.98 5.19 -11.19
C GLN A 29 8.95 3.68 -10.95
N LYS A 30 8.85 3.26 -9.69
CA LYS A 30 8.78 1.84 -9.30
C LYS A 30 7.46 1.21 -9.70
N HIS A 31 6.36 1.96 -9.65
CA HIS A 31 5.05 1.50 -10.12
C HIS A 31 5.05 1.22 -11.62
N ASN A 32 5.63 2.12 -12.42
CA ASN A 32 5.76 1.91 -13.86
C ASN A 32 6.64 0.69 -14.16
N ARG A 33 7.78 0.58 -13.48
CA ARG A 33 8.69 -0.55 -13.62
C ARG A 33 8.04 -1.88 -13.23
N TYR A 34 7.28 -1.90 -12.13
CA TYR A 34 6.49 -3.06 -11.71
C TYR A 34 5.52 -3.50 -12.80
N TRP A 35 4.81 -2.56 -13.43
CA TRP A 35 3.86 -2.89 -14.50
C TRP A 35 4.55 -3.46 -15.76
N GLU A 36 5.70 -2.90 -16.14
CA GLU A 36 6.50 -3.46 -17.24
C GLU A 36 6.92 -4.90 -16.96
N LEU A 37 7.45 -5.15 -15.76
CA LEU A 37 7.91 -6.48 -15.35
C LEU A 37 6.76 -7.47 -15.18
N ARG A 38 5.59 -7.00 -14.73
CA ARG A 38 4.38 -7.82 -14.64
C ARG A 38 3.92 -8.30 -16.02
N VAL A 39 3.90 -7.42 -17.02
CA VAL A 39 3.55 -7.81 -18.40
C VAL A 39 4.53 -8.86 -18.93
N LYS A 40 5.84 -8.66 -18.72
CA LYS A 40 6.85 -9.67 -19.07
C LYS A 40 6.69 -10.98 -18.30
N CYS A 41 6.31 -10.91 -17.03
CA CYS A 41 6.03 -12.10 -16.21
C CYS A 41 4.87 -12.90 -16.80
N ASP A 42 3.78 -12.22 -17.18
CA ASP A 42 2.60 -12.84 -17.80
C ASP A 42 2.96 -13.47 -19.17
N GLU A 43 3.93 -12.90 -19.88
CA GLU A 43 4.50 -13.41 -21.14
C GLU A 43 5.61 -14.47 -20.93
N ALA A 44 5.95 -14.79 -19.68
CA ALA A 44 7.06 -15.68 -19.30
C ALA A 44 8.42 -15.28 -19.93
N SER A 45 8.66 -13.97 -20.09
CA SER A 45 9.81 -13.40 -20.82
C SER A 45 10.82 -12.66 -19.93
N LEU A 46 10.67 -12.73 -18.61
CA LEU A 46 11.61 -12.12 -17.65
C LEU A 46 12.99 -12.78 -17.74
N THR A 47 14.05 -11.95 -17.76
CA THR A 47 15.39 -12.45 -17.44
C THR A 47 15.51 -12.77 -15.95
N TYR A 48 16.61 -13.44 -15.57
CA TYR A 48 16.88 -13.72 -14.16
C TYR A 48 16.97 -12.42 -13.32
N GLU A 49 17.67 -11.42 -13.83
CA GLU A 49 17.83 -10.12 -13.17
C GLU A 49 16.50 -9.39 -13.06
N GLU A 50 15.69 -9.42 -14.12
CA GLU A 50 14.35 -8.81 -14.13
C GLU A 50 13.39 -9.52 -13.17
N ASN A 51 13.52 -10.83 -13.01
CA ASN A 51 12.75 -11.59 -12.02
C ASN A 51 13.12 -11.17 -10.59
N GLN A 52 14.42 -11.07 -10.28
CA GLN A 52 14.87 -10.57 -8.97
C GLN A 52 14.40 -9.13 -8.70
N GLU A 53 14.43 -8.26 -9.70
CA GLU A 53 13.88 -6.91 -9.59
C GLU A 53 12.36 -6.93 -9.32
N TYR A 54 11.62 -7.80 -10.02
CA TYR A 54 10.18 -7.93 -9.86
C TYR A 54 9.80 -8.42 -8.45
N GLU A 55 10.52 -9.41 -7.93
CA GLU A 55 10.35 -9.90 -6.55
C GLU A 55 10.58 -8.80 -5.52
N LEU A 56 11.62 -7.97 -5.68
CA LEU A 56 11.90 -6.85 -4.79
C LEU A 56 10.79 -5.79 -4.82
N LEU A 57 10.23 -5.50 -6.00
CA LEU A 57 9.12 -4.56 -6.15
C LEU A 57 7.84 -5.08 -5.49
N ILE A 58 7.57 -6.40 -5.57
CA ILE A 58 6.45 -7.03 -4.86
C ILE A 58 6.63 -6.89 -3.35
N GLN A 59 7.81 -7.20 -2.82
CA GLN A 59 8.10 -7.08 -1.39
C GLN A 59 7.92 -5.63 -0.89
N GLU A 60 8.37 -4.65 -1.66
CA GLU A 60 8.16 -3.23 -1.33
C GLU A 60 6.68 -2.86 -1.37
N TRP A 61 5.93 -3.34 -2.36
CA TRP A 61 4.50 -3.09 -2.44
C TRP A 61 3.73 -3.70 -1.27
N GLU A 62 4.07 -4.93 -0.87
CA GLU A 62 3.52 -5.60 0.32
C GLU A 62 3.81 -4.81 1.60
N ALA A 63 5.06 -4.36 1.78
CA ALA A 63 5.44 -3.54 2.93
C ALA A 63 4.64 -2.24 2.98
N ARG A 64 4.44 -1.56 1.84
CA ARG A 64 3.59 -0.37 1.77
C ARG A 64 2.13 -0.69 2.08
N ASN A 65 1.61 -1.82 1.60
CA ASN A 65 0.24 -2.22 1.88
C ASN A 65 0.00 -2.48 3.37
N VAL A 66 1.00 -2.99 4.11
CA VAL A 66 0.94 -3.10 5.58
C VAL A 66 0.74 -1.72 6.22
N GLU A 67 1.52 -0.72 5.83
CA GLU A 67 1.39 0.66 6.33
C GLU A 67 0.00 1.25 6.00
N ARG A 68 -0.49 1.00 4.79
CA ARG A 68 -1.83 1.42 4.37
C ARG A 68 -2.92 0.80 5.24
N VAL A 69 -2.85 -0.50 5.50
CA VAL A 69 -3.82 -1.22 6.33
C VAL A 69 -3.80 -0.68 7.76
N GLN A 70 -2.63 -0.38 8.32
CA GLN A 70 -2.53 0.24 9.64
C GLN A 70 -3.21 1.62 9.69
N ALA A 71 -3.00 2.46 8.67
CA ALA A 71 -3.67 3.75 8.57
C ALA A 71 -5.20 3.61 8.44
N LEU A 72 -5.68 2.65 7.65
CA LEU A 72 -7.11 2.33 7.53
C LEU A 72 -7.70 1.86 8.87
N ILE A 73 -7.00 1.01 9.63
CA ILE A 73 -7.43 0.55 10.96
C ILE A 73 -7.54 1.73 11.92
N ALA A 74 -6.55 2.63 11.94
CA ALA A 74 -6.58 3.82 12.78
C ALA A 74 -7.73 4.76 12.40
N LEU A 75 -7.98 4.94 11.10
CA LEU A 75 -9.11 5.74 10.62
C LEU A 75 -10.45 5.12 11.00
N ALA A 76 -10.58 3.80 10.89
CA ALA A 76 -11.78 3.07 11.29
C ALA A 76 -12.10 3.28 12.77
N LYS A 77 -11.09 3.15 13.65
CA LYS A 77 -11.22 3.47 15.08
C LYS A 77 -11.67 4.92 15.30
N LYS A 78 -11.03 5.87 14.62
CA LYS A 78 -11.32 7.30 14.77
C LYS A 78 -12.74 7.68 14.32
N ARG A 79 -13.27 6.98 13.31
CA ARG A 79 -14.64 7.15 12.80
C ARG A 79 -15.68 6.27 13.51
N GLY A 80 -15.28 5.45 14.49
CA GLY A 80 -16.19 4.53 15.18
C GLY A 80 -16.83 3.50 14.25
N THR A 81 -16.11 3.04 13.21
CA THR A 81 -16.59 2.08 12.22
C THR A 81 -15.64 0.89 12.07
N THR A 82 -16.04 -0.10 11.28
CA THR A 82 -15.18 -1.25 10.95
C THR A 82 -14.20 -0.89 9.84
N LEU A 83 -13.11 -1.66 9.71
CA LEU A 83 -12.18 -1.54 8.58
C LEU A 83 -12.93 -1.61 7.23
N ARG A 84 -13.85 -2.57 7.08
CA ARG A 84 -14.70 -2.69 5.89
C ARG A 84 -15.57 -1.45 5.66
N GLY A 85 -16.14 -0.90 6.74
CA GLY A 85 -16.93 0.33 6.69
C GLY A 85 -16.12 1.53 6.19
N VAL A 86 -14.89 1.70 6.71
CA VAL A 86 -14.01 2.78 6.26
C VAL A 86 -13.57 2.59 4.80
N MET A 87 -13.24 1.36 4.39
CA MET A 87 -12.89 1.06 3.00
C MET A 87 -14.04 1.39 2.05
N ALA A 88 -15.28 1.02 2.42
CA ALA A 88 -16.47 1.36 1.65
C ALA A 88 -16.69 2.88 1.55
N GLN A 89 -16.52 3.62 2.65
CA GLN A 89 -16.62 5.10 2.65
C GLN A 89 -15.59 5.77 1.75
N LEU A 90 -14.40 5.16 1.62
CA LEU A 90 -13.32 5.66 0.77
C LEU A 90 -13.37 5.12 -0.67
N GLY A 91 -14.37 4.30 -1.02
CA GLY A 91 -14.46 3.65 -2.33
C GLY A 91 -13.36 2.61 -2.61
N ILE A 92 -12.66 2.15 -1.56
CA ILE A 92 -11.61 1.12 -1.66
C ILE A 92 -12.29 -0.24 -1.72
N LYS A 93 -12.13 -0.93 -2.85
CA LYS A 93 -12.56 -2.33 -3.00
C LYS A 93 -11.52 -3.23 -2.35
N GLY A 94 -11.97 -4.28 -1.65
CA GLY A 94 -11.08 -5.38 -1.28
C GLY A 94 -10.57 -6.03 -2.56
N THR A 95 -9.25 -6.01 -2.75
CA THR A 95 -8.56 -6.81 -3.76
C THR A 95 -8.62 -8.28 -3.37
#